data_AF-A0A1Y2ATV9-F1
#
_entry.id   AF-A0A1Y2ATV9-F1
#
_cell.length_a   1.000
_cell.length_b   1.000
_cell.length_c   1.000
_cell.angle_alpha   90.00
_cell.angle_beta   90.00
_cell.angle_gamma   90.00
#
_symmetry.space_group_name_H-M   'P 1'
#
loop_
_entity.id
_entity.type
_entity.pdbx_description
1 polymer ?
#
loop_
_entity_poly.entity_id
_entity_poly.type
_entity_poly.pdbx_seq_one_letter_code
_entity_poly.pdbx_strand_id
1 'polypeptide(L)'
;MDIIINNSFTTFIFTFCNILLFRNQYISSIIMCLGYGYLLLIHLLNQNYYSIKLNKFYSGIWFSLTLQSFLYAIFTFMKISVYISLFFLFIPIGIILGWIINQFFYNNYSKKIYNNIRKKFNKRHVIERIREFAEKEKRDNDQEEKSFETIVAEKVEIKKETVFLRPCDCAYISSFILYNRSYEAINLLNNIFKEGVNQYDGLPDIYIQYWNFLHGVLLFISRNKICYKNEGKEDIEELIDQLYYTAEKNLFKCATLSKTFFKRYLVYNAALTSEADRSIIFKDKSDTFNDTSTDIELADIKNRAIQYHLASLNALKNLMISLKTLETSTDFENAVIINDELAQILNKAESHFKKFILRVNYSKESLELYILFLRNSLNRNDLANKYIQMMEDKENYNVDEKQSKYMKANSSVYERSERFSSSITSDIENRKITVLKNVIYNYSFKNIISYINIYSIITRSPAVISSIKYDIRIISLVTAAGIDPSDILNIEDVLTNLDYLENTYIPSVYKIHNIKPQGYITINPISKGIIDRLEDLNYYKTIMKIDRKARIILKRRNLI
;
A
#
# COMPACT_ATOMS: atom_id res chain seq x y z
N MET A 1 6.26 1.66 -14.62
CA MET A 1 7.64 1.42 -14.13
C MET A 1 7.72 0.13 -13.32
N ASP A 2 6.73 -0.19 -12.49
CA ASP A 2 6.77 -1.34 -11.58
C ASP A 2 6.77 -2.71 -12.26
N ILE A 3 6.14 -2.86 -13.43
CA ILE A 3 6.22 -4.09 -14.26
C ILE A 3 7.67 -4.35 -14.72
N ILE A 4 8.48 -3.30 -14.86
CA ILE A 4 9.86 -3.37 -15.36
C ILE A 4 10.81 -3.72 -14.21
N ILE A 5 10.63 -3.14 -13.02
CA ILE A 5 11.43 -3.53 -11.84
C ILE A 5 11.19 -5.00 -11.53
N ASN A 6 9.94 -5.47 -11.58
CA ASN A 6 9.64 -6.88 -11.34
C ASN A 6 10.20 -7.80 -12.43
N ASN A 7 10.16 -7.40 -13.71
CA ASN A 7 10.70 -8.24 -14.80
C ASN A 7 12.24 -8.25 -14.87
N SER A 8 12.90 -7.12 -14.57
CA SER A 8 14.35 -7.02 -14.50
C SER A 8 14.91 -7.75 -13.27
N PHE A 9 14.20 -7.68 -12.14
CA PHE A 9 14.57 -8.38 -10.91
C PHE A 9 14.32 -9.89 -11.01
N THR A 10 13.21 -10.31 -11.62
CA THR A 10 12.96 -11.73 -11.90
C THR A 10 13.90 -12.29 -12.94
N THR A 11 14.29 -11.54 -13.97
CA THR A 11 15.36 -11.99 -14.87
C THR A 11 16.68 -12.16 -14.14
N PHE A 12 17.10 -11.16 -13.36
CA PHE A 12 18.33 -11.25 -12.57
C PHE A 12 18.33 -12.45 -11.61
N ILE A 13 17.24 -12.67 -10.87
CA ILE A 13 17.06 -13.82 -9.98
C ILE A 13 17.07 -15.12 -10.79
N PHE A 14 16.42 -15.16 -11.96
CA PHE A 14 16.38 -16.35 -12.79
C PHE A 14 17.77 -16.71 -13.36
N THR A 15 18.57 -15.72 -13.80
CA THR A 15 19.95 -15.95 -14.24
C THR A 15 20.82 -16.41 -13.07
N PHE A 16 20.68 -15.78 -11.89
CA PHE A 16 21.45 -16.12 -10.70
C PHE A 16 21.10 -17.52 -10.17
N CYS A 17 19.81 -17.85 -10.10
CA CYS A 17 19.33 -19.18 -9.71
C CYS A 17 19.72 -20.26 -10.72
N ASN A 18 19.70 -20.00 -12.03
CA ASN A 18 20.11 -20.99 -13.03
C ASN A 18 21.62 -21.29 -13.01
N ILE A 19 22.44 -20.31 -12.61
CA ILE A 19 23.89 -20.51 -12.43
C ILE A 19 24.17 -21.32 -11.16
N LEU A 20 23.39 -21.12 -10.09
CA LEU A 20 23.57 -21.83 -8.81
C LEU A 20 22.92 -23.22 -8.77
N LEU A 21 21.78 -23.43 -9.42
CA LEU A 21 20.99 -24.66 -9.27
C LEU A 21 21.39 -25.77 -10.25
N PHE A 22 21.92 -25.45 -11.43
CA PHE A 22 22.24 -26.47 -12.43
C PHE A 22 23.73 -26.77 -12.48
N ARG A 23 24.11 -27.93 -11.90
CA ARG A 23 25.47 -28.50 -12.02
C ARG A 23 25.87 -28.79 -13.47
N ASN A 24 24.89 -28.88 -14.38
CA ASN A 24 25.10 -29.11 -15.81
C ASN A 24 25.03 -27.79 -16.60
N GLN A 25 26.20 -27.29 -17.02
CA GLN A 25 26.35 -26.02 -17.77
C GLN A 25 25.58 -26.00 -19.10
N TYR A 26 25.42 -27.15 -19.76
CA TYR A 26 24.69 -27.24 -21.05
C TYR A 26 23.20 -26.96 -20.87
N ILE A 27 22.59 -27.50 -19.81
CA ILE A 27 21.16 -27.30 -19.54
C ILE A 27 20.91 -25.84 -19.16
N SER A 28 21.78 -25.27 -18.33
CA SER A 28 21.67 -23.87 -17.91
C SER A 28 21.77 -22.90 -19.09
N SER A 29 22.69 -23.10 -20.03
CA SER A 29 22.84 -22.22 -21.20
C SER A 29 21.64 -22.28 -22.15
N ILE A 30 21.07 -23.47 -22.38
CA ILE A 30 19.85 -23.63 -23.18
C ILE A 30 18.66 -22.94 -22.51
N ILE A 31 18.47 -23.14 -21.20
CA ILE A 31 17.37 -22.51 -20.44
C ILE A 31 17.50 -20.98 -20.49
N MET A 32 18.70 -20.43 -20.33
CA MET A 32 18.93 -18.99 -20.44
C MET A 32 18.57 -18.46 -21.83
N CYS A 33 19.01 -19.15 -22.90
CA CYS A 33 18.69 -18.76 -24.27
C CYS A 33 17.18 -18.75 -24.54
N LEU A 34 16.47 -19.80 -24.09
CA LEU A 34 15.02 -19.89 -24.22
C LEU A 34 14.30 -18.82 -23.38
N GLY A 35 14.80 -18.54 -22.17
CA GLY A 35 14.25 -17.51 -21.29
C GLY A 35 14.35 -16.11 -21.91
N TYR A 36 15.52 -15.71 -22.40
CA TYR A 36 15.69 -14.41 -23.06
C TYR A 36 14.91 -14.33 -24.38
N GLY A 37 14.90 -15.42 -25.17
CA GLY A 37 14.10 -15.49 -26.40
C GLY A 37 12.59 -15.33 -26.12
N TYR A 38 12.09 -15.93 -25.04
CA TYR A 38 10.71 -15.77 -24.60
C TYR A 38 10.39 -14.34 -24.15
N LEU A 39 11.31 -13.70 -23.41
CA LEU A 39 11.15 -12.30 -22.99
C LEU A 39 11.17 -11.34 -24.17
N LEU A 40 12.07 -11.57 -25.14
CA LEU A 40 12.07 -10.84 -26.40
C LEU A 40 10.71 -11.00 -27.12
N LEU A 41 10.19 -12.22 -27.21
CA LEU A 41 8.91 -12.49 -27.84
C LEU A 41 7.77 -11.73 -27.13
N ILE A 42 7.68 -11.83 -25.79
CA ILE A 42 6.69 -11.09 -25.01
C ILE A 42 6.82 -9.58 -25.25
N HIS A 43 8.04 -9.06 -25.25
CA HIS A 43 8.31 -7.64 -25.43
C HIS A 43 7.90 -7.17 -26.83
N LEU A 44 8.25 -7.93 -27.88
CA LEU A 44 7.81 -7.67 -29.25
C LEU A 44 6.29 -7.68 -29.37
N LEU A 45 5.65 -8.65 -28.71
CA LEU A 45 4.21 -8.86 -28.73
C LEU A 45 3.42 -7.78 -27.98
N ASN A 46 3.92 -7.29 -26.84
CA ASN A 46 3.18 -6.38 -25.97
C ASN A 46 3.57 -4.91 -26.14
N GLN A 47 4.79 -4.62 -26.62
CA GLN A 47 5.33 -3.25 -26.72
C GLN A 47 5.07 -2.44 -25.46
N ASN A 48 5.58 -2.92 -24.32
CA ASN A 48 5.20 -2.44 -22.99
C ASN A 48 5.43 -0.93 -22.74
N TYR A 49 6.23 -0.27 -23.57
CA TYR A 49 6.51 1.15 -23.44
C TYR A 49 5.60 1.99 -24.33
N TYR A 50 5.18 3.14 -23.80
CA TYR A 50 4.42 4.12 -24.56
C TYR A 50 5.23 4.75 -25.71
N SER A 51 6.56 4.82 -25.58
CA SER A 51 7.46 5.36 -26.61
C SER A 51 7.96 4.26 -27.55
N ILE A 52 7.72 4.44 -28.85
CA ILE A 52 8.23 3.58 -29.92
C ILE A 52 9.77 3.47 -29.86
N LYS A 53 10.48 4.57 -29.56
CA LYS A 53 11.94 4.57 -29.45
C LYS A 53 12.41 3.70 -28.28
N LEU A 54 11.74 3.79 -27.13
CA LEU A 54 12.05 2.94 -25.98
C LEU A 54 11.77 1.47 -26.27
N ASN A 55 10.63 1.14 -26.89
CA ASN A 55 10.36 -0.25 -27.27
C ASN A 55 11.43 -0.82 -28.20
N LYS A 56 11.90 -0.04 -29.19
CA LYS A 56 12.98 -0.44 -30.08
C LYS A 56 14.29 -0.65 -29.32
N PHE A 57 14.63 0.25 -28.41
CA PHE A 57 15.81 0.13 -27.56
C PHE A 57 15.78 -1.13 -26.68
N TYR A 58 14.69 -1.36 -25.96
CA TYR A 58 14.55 -2.55 -25.10
C TYR A 58 14.46 -3.84 -25.90
N SER A 59 13.87 -3.83 -27.09
CA SER A 59 13.94 -4.99 -28.00
C SER A 59 15.38 -5.28 -28.41
N GLY A 60 16.17 -4.23 -28.66
CA GLY A 60 17.61 -4.31 -28.88
C GLY A 60 18.34 -4.99 -27.72
N ILE A 61 18.06 -4.59 -26.47
CA ILE A 61 18.64 -5.19 -25.27
C ILE A 61 18.26 -6.69 -25.17
N TRP A 62 16.96 -7.01 -25.24
CA TRP A 62 16.51 -8.41 -25.12
C TRP A 62 17.04 -9.30 -26.23
N PHE A 63 17.09 -8.79 -27.46
CA PHE A 63 17.68 -9.51 -28.58
C PHE A 63 19.18 -9.70 -28.40
N SER A 64 19.89 -8.68 -27.92
CA SER A 64 21.32 -8.76 -27.61
C SER A 64 21.62 -9.83 -26.57
N LEU A 65 20.85 -9.87 -25.47
CA LEU A 65 20.96 -10.93 -24.45
C LEU A 65 20.62 -12.32 -24.99
N THR A 66 19.60 -12.42 -25.84
CA THR A 66 19.23 -13.68 -26.51
C THR A 66 20.34 -14.16 -27.44
N LEU A 67 20.92 -13.26 -28.24
CA LEU A 67 22.02 -13.58 -29.14
C LEU A 67 23.27 -14.00 -28.35
N GLN A 68 23.58 -13.29 -27.27
CA GLN A 68 24.71 -13.59 -26.40
C GLN A 68 24.56 -14.98 -25.76
N SER A 69 23.40 -15.27 -25.19
CA SER A 69 23.11 -16.58 -24.58
C SER A 69 23.08 -17.71 -25.60
N PHE A 70 22.60 -17.46 -26.82
CA PHE A 70 22.65 -18.41 -27.93
C PHE A 70 24.09 -18.76 -28.34
N LEU A 71 24.95 -17.74 -28.54
CA LEU A 71 26.36 -17.96 -28.86
C LEU A 71 27.09 -18.68 -27.73
N TYR A 72 26.77 -18.36 -26.48
CA TYR A 72 27.30 -19.05 -25.32
C TYR A 72 26.90 -20.53 -25.29
N ALA A 73 25.63 -20.85 -25.61
CA ALA A 73 25.17 -22.22 -25.71
C ALA A 73 25.90 -22.99 -26.81
N ILE A 74 26.14 -22.38 -27.97
CA ILE A 74 26.93 -22.98 -29.07
C ILE A 74 28.36 -23.25 -28.64
N PHE A 75 29.06 -22.27 -28.06
CA PHE A 75 30.46 -22.47 -27.61
C PHE A 75 30.57 -23.53 -26.52
N THR A 76 29.59 -23.57 -25.60
CA THR A 76 29.50 -24.63 -24.59
C THR A 76 29.34 -26.00 -25.26
N PHE A 77 28.44 -26.13 -26.24
CA PHE A 77 28.22 -27.37 -27.00
C PHE A 77 29.48 -27.84 -27.75
N MET A 78 30.23 -26.90 -28.34
CA MET A 78 31.47 -27.18 -29.06
C MET A 78 32.70 -27.36 -28.15
N LYS A 79 32.55 -27.20 -26.83
CA LYS A 79 33.65 -27.22 -25.84
C LYS A 79 34.77 -26.20 -26.14
N ILE A 80 34.42 -25.06 -26.72
CA ILE A 80 35.37 -23.97 -27.01
C ILE A 80 35.51 -23.10 -25.75
N SER A 81 36.75 -22.78 -25.35
CA SER A 81 37.00 -21.87 -24.23
C SER A 81 36.47 -20.48 -24.55
N VAL A 82 35.50 -20.01 -23.75
CA VAL A 82 34.84 -18.72 -23.93
C VAL A 82 35.80 -17.57 -23.60
N TYR A 83 36.21 -16.81 -24.62
CA TYR A 83 36.87 -15.50 -24.42
C TYR A 83 35.81 -14.43 -24.17
N ILE A 84 35.78 -13.91 -22.94
CA ILE A 84 34.83 -12.89 -22.48
C ILE A 84 34.80 -11.67 -23.42
N SER A 85 35.96 -11.26 -23.95
CA SER A 85 36.09 -10.10 -24.83
C SER A 85 35.28 -10.20 -26.13
N LEU A 86 35.08 -11.42 -26.67
CA LEU A 86 34.27 -11.61 -27.89
C LEU A 86 32.78 -11.34 -27.62
N PHE A 87 32.28 -11.67 -26.43
CA PHE A 87 30.87 -11.47 -26.09
C PHE A 87 30.50 -9.99 -26.00
N PHE A 88 31.41 -9.13 -25.55
CA PHE A 88 31.19 -7.68 -25.54
C PHE A 88 31.04 -7.08 -26.95
N LEU A 89 31.68 -7.68 -27.96
CA LEU A 89 31.58 -7.22 -29.34
C LEU A 89 30.20 -7.49 -29.96
N PHE A 90 29.51 -8.53 -29.52
CA PHE A 90 28.16 -8.87 -30.00
C PHE A 90 27.05 -8.02 -29.39
N ILE A 91 27.30 -7.35 -28.25
CA ILE A 91 26.29 -6.51 -27.60
C ILE A 91 25.75 -5.41 -28.53
N PRO A 92 26.59 -4.52 -29.11
CA PRO A 92 26.11 -3.46 -29.99
C PRO A 92 25.45 -4.02 -31.26
N ILE A 93 25.97 -5.11 -31.83
CA ILE A 93 25.39 -5.78 -33.00
C ILE A 93 23.97 -6.27 -32.68
N GLY A 94 23.81 -6.95 -31.54
CA GLY A 94 22.50 -7.40 -31.06
C GLY A 94 21.52 -6.25 -30.84
N ILE A 95 21.97 -5.12 -30.28
CA ILE A 95 21.10 -3.96 -30.07
C ILE A 95 20.59 -3.41 -31.41
N ILE A 96 21.46 -3.26 -32.41
CA ILE A 96 21.09 -2.76 -33.74
C ILE A 96 20.12 -3.72 -34.44
N LEU A 97 20.42 -5.02 -34.42
CA LEU A 97 19.55 -6.04 -35.03
C LEU A 97 18.18 -6.11 -34.34
N GLY A 98 18.15 -6.12 -33.01
CA GLY A 98 16.89 -6.12 -32.26
C GLY A 98 16.05 -4.87 -32.50
N TRP A 99 16.69 -3.71 -32.71
CA TRP A 99 15.99 -2.49 -33.11
C TRP A 99 15.31 -2.62 -34.48
N ILE A 100 16.02 -3.17 -35.47
CA ILE A 100 15.49 -3.39 -36.84
C ILE A 100 14.36 -4.42 -36.80
N ILE A 101 14.54 -5.53 -36.08
CA ILE A 101 13.52 -6.58 -35.90
C ILE A 101 12.26 -5.99 -35.28
N ASN A 102 12.38 -5.16 -34.24
CA ASN A 102 11.22 -4.51 -33.64
C ASN A 102 10.48 -3.61 -34.62
N GLN A 103 11.22 -2.83 -35.43
CA GLN A 103 10.61 -1.97 -36.45
C GLN A 103 9.87 -2.78 -37.52
N PHE A 104 10.48 -3.86 -38.01
CA PHE A 104 9.86 -4.74 -39.00
C PHE A 104 8.62 -5.44 -38.44
N PHE A 105 8.74 -6.03 -37.25
CA PHE A 105 7.63 -6.66 -36.54
C PHE A 105 6.50 -5.64 -36.32
N TYR A 106 6.85 -4.44 -35.88
CA TYR A 106 5.86 -3.41 -35.57
C TYR A 106 5.02 -3.04 -36.79
N ASN A 107 5.70 -2.76 -37.91
CA ASN A 107 5.06 -2.37 -39.16
C ASN A 107 4.17 -3.48 -39.72
N ASN A 108 4.66 -4.72 -39.72
CA ASN A 108 3.90 -5.86 -40.23
C ASN A 108 2.67 -6.16 -39.39
N TYR A 109 2.83 -6.14 -38.07
CA TYR A 109 1.73 -6.43 -37.14
C TYR A 109 0.66 -5.33 -37.18
N SER A 110 1.07 -4.05 -37.19
CA SER A 110 0.16 -2.91 -37.39
C SER A 110 -0.63 -3.04 -38.70
N LYS A 111 0.07 -3.34 -39.82
CA LYS A 111 -0.57 -3.51 -41.14
C LYS A 111 -1.60 -4.63 -41.13
N LYS A 112 -1.36 -5.72 -40.40
CA LYS A 112 -2.33 -6.81 -40.24
C LYS A 112 -3.59 -6.35 -39.52
N ILE A 113 -3.45 -5.62 -38.40
CA ILE A 113 -4.61 -5.09 -37.66
C ILE A 113 -5.38 -4.07 -38.51
N TYR A 114 -4.69 -3.14 -39.18
CA TYR A 114 -5.32 -2.17 -40.07
C TYR A 114 -6.10 -2.84 -41.21
N ASN A 115 -5.54 -3.90 -41.81
CA ASN A 115 -6.25 -4.68 -42.81
C ASN A 115 -7.51 -5.35 -42.24
N ASN A 116 -7.47 -5.84 -41.00
CA ASN A 116 -8.65 -6.43 -40.34
C ASN A 116 -9.73 -5.38 -40.07
N ILE A 117 -9.34 -4.20 -39.56
CA ILE A 117 -10.25 -3.06 -39.36
C ILE A 117 -10.90 -2.68 -40.69
N ARG A 118 -10.09 -2.50 -41.74
CA ARG A 118 -10.57 -2.14 -43.08
C ARG A 118 -11.52 -3.18 -43.66
N LYS A 119 -11.19 -4.47 -43.51
CA LYS A 119 -12.06 -5.58 -43.96
C LYS A 119 -13.42 -5.54 -43.26
N LYS A 120 -13.43 -5.38 -41.93
CA LYS A 120 -14.67 -5.30 -41.15
C LYS A 120 -15.51 -4.08 -41.51
N PHE A 121 -14.87 -2.92 -41.70
CA PHE A 121 -15.55 -1.69 -42.09
C PHE A 121 -16.17 -1.79 -43.48
N ASN A 122 -15.42 -2.29 -44.47
CA ASN A 122 -15.93 -2.51 -45.82
C ASN A 122 -17.10 -3.50 -45.83
N LYS A 123 -17.04 -4.57 -45.02
CA LYS A 123 -18.15 -5.52 -44.91
C LYS A 123 -19.40 -4.90 -44.28
N ARG A 124 -19.25 -4.08 -43.21
CA ARG A 124 -20.38 -3.34 -42.63
C ARG A 124 -21.05 -2.44 -43.65
N HIS A 125 -20.26 -1.70 -44.44
CA HIS A 125 -20.80 -0.86 -45.51
C HIS A 125 -21.55 -1.68 -46.57
N VAL A 126 -21.04 -2.87 -46.94
CA VAL A 126 -21.73 -3.76 -47.88
C VAL A 126 -23.05 -4.29 -47.29
N ILE A 127 -23.05 -4.70 -46.02
CA ILE A 127 -24.26 -5.16 -45.31
C ILE A 127 -25.30 -4.04 -45.20
N GLU A 128 -24.88 -2.82 -44.86
CA GLU A 128 -25.76 -1.65 -44.80
C GLU A 128 -26.37 -1.34 -46.16
N ARG A 129 -25.59 -1.38 -47.25
CA ARG A 129 -26.15 -1.24 -48.61
C ARG A 129 -27.16 -2.34 -48.93
N ILE A 130 -26.84 -3.61 -48.64
CA ILE A 130 -27.76 -4.72 -48.88
C ILE A 130 -29.05 -4.54 -48.08
N ARG A 131 -28.95 -4.07 -46.83
CA ARG A 131 -30.10 -3.78 -45.98
C ARG A 131 -30.93 -2.62 -46.54
N GLU A 132 -30.30 -1.53 -46.98
CA GLU A 132 -30.99 -0.42 -47.64
C GLU A 132 -31.67 -0.86 -48.94
N PHE A 133 -31.04 -1.73 -49.74
CA PHE A 133 -31.65 -2.31 -50.94
C PHE A 133 -32.85 -3.19 -50.58
N ALA A 134 -32.74 -4.05 -49.57
CA ALA A 134 -33.86 -4.88 -49.11
C ALA A 134 -35.00 -4.04 -48.50
N GLU A 135 -34.69 -2.94 -47.80
CA GLU A 135 -35.70 -2.02 -47.26
C GLU A 135 -36.38 -1.19 -48.36
N LYS A 136 -35.66 -0.80 -49.43
CA LYS A 136 -36.27 -0.18 -50.62
C LYS A 136 -37.16 -1.16 -51.38
N GLU A 137 -36.68 -2.38 -51.60
CA GLU A 137 -37.44 -3.43 -52.30
C GLU A 137 -38.71 -3.85 -51.52
N LYS A 138 -38.70 -3.73 -50.18
CA LYS A 138 -39.89 -3.88 -49.34
C LYS A 138 -40.87 -2.70 -49.44
N ARG A 139 -40.39 -1.47 -49.69
CA ARG A 139 -41.26 -0.30 -49.91
C ARG A 139 -41.87 -0.29 -51.31
N ASP A 140 -41.20 -0.90 -52.28
CA ASP A 140 -41.70 -1.01 -53.65
C ASP A 140 -42.64 -2.22 -53.84
N ASN A 141 -42.64 -3.18 -52.90
CA ASN A 141 -43.58 -4.31 -52.84
C ASN A 141 -44.51 -4.20 -51.62
N ASP A 142 -45.47 -3.28 -51.69
CA ASP A 142 -46.63 -3.19 -50.78
C ASP A 142 -47.60 -4.39 -50.98
N GLN A 143 -47.13 -5.62 -50.80
CA GLN A 143 -47.98 -6.78 -50.56
C GLN A 143 -47.79 -7.28 -49.12
N GLU A 144 -48.81 -7.01 -48.32
CA GLU A 144 -48.96 -7.15 -46.87
C GLU A 144 -48.91 -8.60 -46.29
N GLU A 145 -48.36 -9.59 -46.99
CA GLU A 145 -48.37 -10.99 -46.50
C GLU A 145 -47.00 -11.67 -46.48
N LYS A 146 -46.01 -11.06 -45.80
CA LYS A 146 -44.87 -11.84 -45.28
C LYS A 146 -45.07 -12.11 -43.81
N SER A 147 -45.47 -13.36 -43.51
CA SER A 147 -45.70 -13.89 -42.16
C SER A 147 -44.58 -13.51 -41.19
N PHE A 148 -44.96 -13.10 -39.97
CA PHE A 148 -44.03 -12.81 -38.87
C PHE A 148 -43.00 -13.93 -38.64
N GLU A 149 -43.32 -15.18 -38.99
CA GLU A 149 -42.45 -16.34 -38.87
C GLU A 149 -41.20 -16.26 -39.75
N THR A 150 -41.27 -15.66 -40.95
CA THR A 150 -40.09 -15.53 -41.82
C THR A 150 -39.09 -14.50 -41.31
N ILE A 151 -39.58 -13.44 -40.63
CA ILE A 151 -38.74 -12.39 -40.04
C ILE A 151 -38.04 -12.89 -38.75
N VAL A 152 -38.68 -13.81 -38.03
CA VAL A 152 -38.10 -14.41 -36.81
C VAL A 152 -37.14 -15.56 -37.13
N ALA A 153 -37.37 -16.31 -38.20
CA ALA A 153 -36.51 -17.43 -38.60
C ALA A 153 -35.18 -16.99 -39.22
N GLU A 154 -35.13 -15.82 -39.86
CA GLU A 154 -33.91 -15.28 -40.47
C GLU A 154 -33.08 -14.47 -39.45
N LYS A 155 -32.92 -15.00 -38.23
CA LYS A 155 -31.92 -14.49 -37.30
C LYS A 155 -30.55 -14.90 -37.82
N VAL A 156 -30.06 -14.19 -38.84
CA VAL A 156 -28.70 -14.35 -39.36
C VAL A 156 -27.76 -14.18 -38.17
N GLU A 157 -27.17 -15.27 -37.71
CA GLU A 157 -26.11 -15.22 -36.71
C GLU A 157 -24.93 -14.52 -37.36
N ILE A 158 -24.86 -13.19 -37.20
CA ILE A 158 -23.73 -12.39 -37.64
C ILE A 158 -22.54 -12.86 -36.80
N LYS A 159 -21.75 -13.77 -37.35
CA LYS A 159 -20.52 -14.24 -36.75
C LYS A 159 -19.66 -13.03 -36.39
N LYS A 160 -19.46 -12.79 -35.10
CA LYS A 160 -18.69 -11.63 -34.61
C LYS A 160 -17.28 -11.73 -35.16
N GLU A 161 -16.95 -10.89 -36.15
CA GLU A 161 -15.60 -10.82 -36.69
C GLU A 161 -14.66 -10.20 -35.66
N THR A 162 -13.63 -10.95 -35.30
CA THR A 162 -12.54 -10.51 -34.41
C THR A 162 -11.58 -9.61 -35.19
N VAL A 163 -11.53 -8.34 -34.81
CA VAL A 163 -10.58 -7.37 -35.40
C VAL A 163 -9.21 -7.50 -34.74
N PHE A 164 -9.24 -7.54 -33.42
CA PHE A 164 -8.09 -7.59 -32.54
C PHE A 164 -7.87 -9.03 -32.12
N LEU A 165 -6.61 -9.48 -32.07
CA LEU A 165 -6.26 -10.81 -31.58
C LEU A 165 -6.07 -10.80 -30.07
N ARG A 166 -5.71 -9.63 -29.51
CA ARG A 166 -5.45 -9.43 -28.07
C ARG A 166 -5.98 -8.08 -27.60
N PRO A 167 -6.28 -7.91 -26.30
CA PRO A 167 -6.70 -6.62 -25.73
C PRO A 167 -5.68 -5.50 -25.94
N CYS A 168 -4.38 -5.82 -25.86
CA CYS A 168 -3.31 -4.85 -26.05
C CYS A 168 -3.18 -4.33 -27.50
N ASP A 169 -3.80 -5.00 -28.48
CA ASP A 169 -3.75 -4.57 -29.87
C ASP A 169 -4.43 -3.20 -30.08
N CYS A 170 -5.43 -2.87 -29.25
CA CYS A 170 -6.11 -1.57 -29.30
C CYS A 170 -5.16 -0.44 -28.91
N ALA A 171 -4.46 -0.57 -27.77
CA ALA A 171 -3.44 0.37 -27.32
C ALA A 171 -2.29 0.48 -28.34
N TYR A 172 -1.87 -0.67 -28.87
CA TYR A 172 -0.80 -0.78 -29.83
C TYR A 172 -1.06 0.08 -31.09
N ILE A 173 -2.22 -0.05 -31.73
CA ILE A 173 -2.54 0.75 -32.92
C ILE A 173 -2.89 2.20 -32.59
N SER A 174 -3.34 2.48 -31.36
CA SER A 174 -3.72 3.81 -30.90
C SER A 174 -2.52 4.74 -30.65
N SER A 175 -1.30 4.24 -30.80
CA SER A 175 -0.06 5.00 -30.64
C SER A 175 0.03 6.22 -31.57
N PHE A 176 -0.77 6.33 -32.64
CA PHE A 176 -0.80 7.52 -33.50
C PHE A 176 -1.22 8.79 -32.74
N ILE A 177 -2.00 8.65 -31.66
CA ILE A 177 -2.46 9.79 -30.83
C ILE A 177 -1.31 10.57 -30.19
N LEU A 178 -0.11 9.99 -30.17
CA LEU A 178 1.10 10.67 -29.70
C LEU A 178 1.56 11.76 -30.64
N TYR A 179 1.36 11.56 -31.94
CA TYR A 179 1.88 12.39 -33.01
C TYR A 179 0.79 13.27 -33.61
N ASN A 180 -0.46 12.78 -33.62
CA ASN A 180 -1.62 13.51 -34.08
C ASN A 180 -2.70 13.52 -32.99
N ARG A 181 -3.03 14.70 -32.46
CA ARG A 181 -4.03 14.91 -31.41
C ARG A 181 -5.19 15.78 -31.89
N SER A 182 -5.47 15.75 -33.19
CA SER A 182 -6.65 16.40 -33.75
C SER A 182 -7.93 15.79 -33.17
N TYR A 183 -9.03 16.52 -33.29
CA TYR A 183 -10.35 16.08 -32.88
C TYR A 183 -10.71 14.71 -33.50
N GLU A 184 -10.45 14.52 -34.79
CA GLU A 184 -10.73 13.26 -35.51
C GLU A 184 -9.86 12.11 -35.01
N ALA A 185 -8.59 12.40 -34.67
CA ALA A 185 -7.68 11.40 -34.12
C ALA A 185 -8.18 10.88 -32.76
N ILE A 186 -8.72 11.77 -31.92
CA ILE A 186 -9.33 11.42 -30.63
C ILE A 186 -10.61 10.61 -30.83
N ASN A 187 -11.46 10.98 -31.78
CA ASN A 187 -12.66 10.21 -32.10
C ASN A 187 -12.32 8.82 -32.67
N LEU A 188 -11.29 8.73 -33.51
CA LEU A 188 -10.79 7.45 -34.02
C LEU A 188 -10.28 6.55 -32.89
N LEU A 189 -9.50 7.12 -31.96
CA LEU A 189 -9.05 6.44 -30.73
C LEU A 189 -10.24 5.88 -29.95
N ASN A 190 -11.26 6.72 -29.71
CA ASN A 190 -12.48 6.34 -29.01
C ASN A 190 -13.18 5.16 -29.69
N ASN A 191 -13.30 5.19 -31.02
CA ASN A 191 -13.93 4.13 -31.81
C ASN A 191 -13.12 2.82 -31.81
N ILE A 192 -11.79 2.90 -31.89
CA ILE A 192 -10.89 1.74 -31.80
C ILE A 192 -11.08 1.03 -30.46
N PHE A 193 -11.07 1.77 -29.36
CA PHE A 193 -11.22 1.20 -28.02
C PHE A 193 -12.64 0.70 -27.75
N LYS A 194 -13.70 1.37 -28.24
CA LYS A 194 -15.07 0.86 -28.19
C LYS A 194 -15.18 -0.50 -28.87
N GLU A 195 -14.60 -0.66 -30.05
CA GLU A 195 -14.57 -1.95 -30.75
C GLU A 195 -13.74 -3.00 -29.99
N GLY A 196 -12.65 -2.59 -29.34
CA GLY A 196 -11.87 -3.43 -28.43
C GLY A 196 -12.68 -3.92 -27.22
N VAL A 197 -13.38 -3.00 -26.54
CA VAL A 197 -14.27 -3.30 -25.42
C VAL A 197 -15.40 -4.23 -25.85
N ASN A 198 -15.96 -4.06 -27.05
CA ASN A 198 -16.99 -4.96 -27.57
C ASN A 198 -16.48 -6.40 -27.81
N GLN A 199 -15.18 -6.56 -28.11
CA GLN A 199 -14.55 -7.88 -28.31
C GLN A 199 -14.07 -8.51 -27.00
N TYR A 200 -13.65 -7.69 -26.04
CA TYR A 200 -13.00 -8.11 -24.78
C TYR A 200 -13.72 -7.57 -23.55
N ASP A 201 -15.06 -7.57 -23.57
CA ASP A 201 -15.89 -6.94 -22.55
C ASP A 201 -15.70 -7.50 -21.13
N GLY A 202 -15.32 -8.77 -21.01
CA GLY A 202 -15.01 -9.45 -19.75
C GLY A 202 -13.57 -9.30 -19.25
N LEU A 203 -12.68 -8.63 -20.00
CA LEU A 203 -11.27 -8.48 -19.62
C LEU A 203 -11.02 -7.09 -19.03
N PRO A 204 -10.61 -6.94 -17.76
CA PRO A 204 -10.30 -5.62 -17.18
C PRO A 204 -9.15 -4.90 -17.89
N ASP A 205 -8.27 -5.63 -18.58
CA ASP A 205 -7.07 -5.07 -19.23
C ASP A 205 -7.42 -4.10 -20.37
N ILE A 206 -8.52 -4.30 -21.09
CA ILE A 206 -8.93 -3.35 -22.14
C ILE A 206 -9.42 -2.03 -21.53
N TYR A 207 -10.15 -2.08 -20.41
CA TYR A 207 -10.71 -0.89 -19.77
C TYR A 207 -9.64 0.00 -19.14
N ILE A 208 -8.64 -0.60 -18.46
CA ILE A 208 -7.55 0.18 -17.87
C ILE A 208 -6.66 0.82 -18.95
N GLN A 209 -6.42 0.11 -20.06
CA GLN A 209 -5.70 0.68 -21.20
C GLN A 209 -6.48 1.84 -21.83
N TYR A 210 -7.79 1.65 -22.01
CA TYR A 210 -8.65 2.70 -22.54
C TYR A 210 -8.65 3.94 -21.63
N TRP A 211 -8.79 3.75 -20.32
CA TRP A 211 -8.70 4.82 -19.33
C TRP A 211 -7.37 5.57 -19.43
N ASN A 212 -6.23 4.86 -19.48
CA ASN A 212 -4.91 5.49 -19.60
C ASN A 212 -4.80 6.41 -20.82
N PHE A 213 -5.34 5.98 -21.96
CA PHE A 213 -5.32 6.79 -23.19
C PHE A 213 -6.25 8.01 -23.08
N LEU A 214 -7.47 7.84 -22.57
CA LEU A 214 -8.41 8.95 -22.40
C LEU A 214 -7.90 9.98 -21.39
N HIS A 215 -7.39 9.53 -20.23
CA HIS A 215 -6.83 10.39 -19.19
C HIS A 215 -5.62 11.18 -19.72
N GLY A 216 -4.73 10.52 -20.47
CA GLY A 216 -3.59 11.19 -21.11
C GLY A 216 -4.02 12.26 -22.13
N VAL A 217 -5.07 12.00 -22.91
CA VAL A 217 -5.65 12.98 -23.85
C VAL A 217 -6.27 14.15 -23.09
N LEU A 218 -7.06 13.88 -22.04
CA LEU A 218 -7.68 14.92 -21.20
C LEU A 218 -6.63 15.88 -20.61
N LEU A 219 -5.57 15.34 -20.03
CA LEU A 219 -4.44 16.12 -19.50
C LEU A 219 -3.73 16.93 -20.60
N PHE A 220 -3.61 16.38 -21.80
CA PHE A 220 -3.00 17.10 -22.91
C PHE A 220 -3.86 18.28 -23.35
N ILE A 221 -5.17 18.07 -23.56
CA ILE A 221 -6.09 19.12 -23.97
C ILE A 221 -6.15 20.21 -22.91
N SER A 222 -6.26 19.85 -21.62
CA SER A 222 -6.35 20.82 -20.52
C SER A 222 -5.10 21.71 -20.41
N ARG A 223 -3.91 21.15 -20.67
CA ARG A 223 -2.65 21.90 -20.69
C ARG A 223 -2.45 22.72 -21.97
N ASN A 224 -3.03 22.30 -23.09
CA ASN A 224 -2.80 22.89 -24.41
C ASN A 224 -4.07 23.48 -25.02
N LYS A 225 -4.98 24.03 -24.20
CA LYS A 225 -6.25 24.64 -24.66
C LYS A 225 -6.06 25.64 -25.81
N ILE A 226 -4.90 26.31 -25.89
CA ILE A 226 -4.57 27.27 -26.96
C ILE A 226 -4.56 26.61 -28.34
N CYS A 227 -4.08 25.37 -28.45
CA CYS A 227 -3.98 24.64 -29.72
C CYS A 227 -5.34 24.31 -30.34
N TYR A 228 -6.41 24.35 -29.53
CA TYR A 228 -7.76 23.99 -29.94
C TYR A 228 -8.67 25.23 -30.11
N LYS A 229 -8.18 26.46 -29.87
CA LYS A 229 -9.01 27.68 -29.92
C LYS A 229 -9.70 27.95 -31.26
N ASN A 230 -9.22 27.36 -32.35
CA ASN A 230 -9.73 27.60 -33.71
C ASN A 230 -10.86 26.64 -34.13
N GLU A 231 -11.12 25.57 -33.36
CA GLU A 231 -12.10 24.52 -33.71
C GLU A 231 -13.49 24.72 -33.06
N GLY A 232 -13.84 25.94 -32.63
CA GLY A 232 -15.08 26.19 -31.89
C GLY A 232 -14.92 25.81 -30.41
N LYS A 233 -14.99 26.79 -29.51
CA LYS A 233 -14.74 26.56 -28.07
C LYS A 233 -15.77 25.63 -27.41
N GLU A 234 -17.01 25.64 -27.89
CA GLU A 234 -18.11 24.84 -27.36
C GLU A 234 -17.88 23.33 -27.60
N ASP A 235 -17.32 22.98 -28.77
CA ASP A 235 -17.07 21.58 -29.16
C ASP A 235 -15.98 20.89 -28.31
N ILE A 236 -15.03 21.66 -27.78
CA ILE A 236 -13.91 21.12 -26.99
C ILE A 236 -14.30 20.88 -25.54
N GLU A 237 -15.10 21.77 -24.95
CA GLU A 237 -15.60 21.58 -23.59
C GLU A 237 -16.53 20.35 -23.57
N GLU A 238 -17.41 20.21 -24.57
CA GLU A 238 -18.23 19.00 -24.74
C GLU A 238 -17.37 17.75 -24.93
N LEU A 239 -16.32 17.81 -25.75
CA LEU A 239 -15.40 16.68 -25.93
C LEU A 239 -14.72 16.29 -24.61
N ILE A 240 -14.23 17.25 -23.82
CA ILE A 240 -13.60 17.00 -22.52
C ILE A 240 -14.58 16.27 -21.61
N ASP A 241 -15.83 16.74 -21.52
CA ASP A 241 -16.86 16.12 -20.68
C ASP A 241 -17.18 14.70 -21.14
N GLN A 242 -17.34 14.49 -22.46
CA GLN A 242 -17.58 13.17 -23.03
C GLN A 242 -16.42 12.20 -22.76
N LEU A 243 -15.18 12.64 -22.92
CA LEU A 243 -13.99 11.83 -22.67
C LEU A 243 -13.85 11.50 -21.17
N TYR A 244 -14.08 12.48 -20.30
CA TYR A 244 -14.03 12.30 -18.85
C TYR A 244 -15.08 11.30 -18.37
N TYR A 245 -16.34 11.48 -18.79
CA TYR A 245 -17.41 10.54 -18.50
C TYR A 245 -17.09 9.12 -18.98
N THR A 246 -16.54 9.01 -20.19
CA THR A 246 -16.13 7.70 -20.74
C THR A 246 -14.98 7.09 -19.95
N ALA A 247 -14.00 7.88 -19.53
CA ALA A 247 -12.88 7.43 -18.71
C ALA A 247 -13.37 6.90 -17.36
N GLU A 248 -14.18 7.66 -16.63
CA GLU A 248 -14.75 7.25 -15.33
C GLU A 248 -15.60 5.99 -15.46
N LYS A 249 -16.46 5.91 -16.48
CA LYS A 249 -17.26 4.70 -16.78
C LYS A 249 -16.38 3.47 -17.00
N ASN A 250 -15.29 3.61 -17.76
CA ASN A 250 -14.34 2.53 -18.01
C ASN A 250 -13.62 2.11 -16.73
N LEU A 251 -13.20 3.08 -15.91
CA LEU A 251 -12.53 2.81 -14.64
C LEU A 251 -13.45 2.06 -13.66
N PHE A 252 -14.71 2.48 -13.54
CA PHE A 252 -15.72 1.79 -12.75
C PHE A 252 -15.92 0.35 -13.23
N LYS A 253 -16.09 0.14 -14.54
CA LYS A 253 -16.22 -1.20 -15.11
C LYS A 253 -14.96 -2.05 -14.88
N CYS A 254 -13.77 -1.47 -15.02
CA CYS A 254 -12.51 -2.12 -14.69
C CYS A 254 -12.46 -2.56 -13.21
N ALA A 255 -12.92 -1.72 -12.29
CA ALA A 255 -12.99 -2.03 -10.85
C ALA A 255 -13.84 -3.27 -10.59
N THR A 256 -15.03 -3.33 -11.21
CA THR A 256 -15.95 -4.47 -11.04
C THR A 256 -15.39 -5.79 -11.58
N LEU A 257 -14.62 -5.75 -12.67
CA LEU A 257 -14.03 -6.94 -13.31
C LEU A 257 -12.70 -7.36 -12.68
N SER A 258 -12.08 -6.53 -11.85
CA SER A 258 -10.74 -6.75 -11.31
C SER A 258 -10.74 -7.76 -10.16
N LYS A 259 -10.41 -9.02 -10.49
CA LYS A 259 -10.32 -10.12 -9.50
C LYS A 259 -8.97 -10.18 -8.79
N THR A 260 -7.86 -9.87 -9.46
CA THR A 260 -6.51 -10.01 -8.91
C THR A 260 -6.08 -8.76 -8.13
N PHE A 261 -5.27 -8.95 -7.08
CA PHE A 261 -4.74 -7.86 -6.27
C PHE A 261 -4.03 -6.79 -7.12
N PHE A 262 -3.18 -7.21 -8.06
CA PHE A 262 -2.47 -6.29 -8.95
C PHE A 262 -3.41 -5.43 -9.79
N LYS A 263 -4.50 -5.99 -10.33
CA LYS A 263 -5.48 -5.23 -11.11
C LYS A 263 -6.27 -4.25 -10.24
N ARG A 264 -6.63 -4.66 -9.03
CA ARG A 264 -7.27 -3.76 -8.04
C ARG A 264 -6.36 -2.59 -7.65
N TYR A 265 -5.07 -2.86 -7.47
CA TYR A 265 -4.07 -1.82 -7.23
C TYR A 265 -3.97 -0.84 -8.40
N LEU A 266 -3.94 -1.33 -9.65
CA LEU A 266 -3.93 -0.46 -10.83
C LEU A 266 -5.17 0.43 -10.91
N VAL A 267 -6.36 -0.12 -10.63
CA VAL A 267 -7.61 0.65 -10.58
C VAL A 267 -7.57 1.70 -9.47
N TYR A 268 -7.10 1.35 -8.27
CA TYR A 268 -6.95 2.28 -7.16
C TYR A 268 -6.01 3.44 -7.52
N ASN A 269 -4.85 3.12 -8.10
CA ASN A 269 -3.88 4.14 -8.52
C ASN A 269 -4.45 5.05 -9.63
N ALA A 270 -5.20 4.48 -10.58
CA ALA A 270 -5.87 5.25 -11.61
C ALA A 270 -6.94 6.19 -11.03
N ALA A 271 -7.77 5.71 -10.09
CA ALA A 271 -8.78 6.53 -9.41
C ALA A 271 -8.14 7.70 -8.65
N LEU A 272 -7.10 7.43 -7.87
CA LEU A 272 -6.36 8.45 -7.12
C LEU A 272 -5.71 9.48 -8.06
N THR A 273 -5.19 9.03 -9.20
CA THR A 273 -4.62 9.91 -10.22
C THR A 273 -5.71 10.79 -10.87
N SER A 274 -6.86 10.22 -11.22
CA SER A 274 -8.00 10.96 -11.79
C SER A 274 -8.47 12.06 -10.84
N GLU A 275 -8.56 11.75 -9.54
CA GLU A 275 -8.97 12.70 -8.50
C GLU A 275 -7.96 13.84 -8.33
N ALA A 276 -6.66 13.52 -8.28
CA ALA A 276 -5.61 14.53 -8.17
C ALA A 276 -5.57 15.48 -9.39
N ASP A 277 -5.79 14.95 -10.59
CA ASP A 277 -5.73 15.71 -11.85
C ASP A 277 -7.05 16.44 -12.17
N ARG A 278 -8.14 16.16 -11.44
CA ARG A 278 -9.48 16.71 -11.72
C ARG A 278 -9.48 18.24 -11.77
N SER A 279 -8.76 18.90 -10.86
CA SER A 279 -8.65 20.36 -10.80
C SER A 279 -7.91 20.96 -12.00
N ILE A 280 -7.00 20.20 -12.61
CA ILE A 280 -6.25 20.60 -13.81
C ILE A 280 -7.15 20.50 -15.04
N ILE A 281 -7.95 19.44 -15.12
CA ILE A 281 -8.86 19.17 -16.25
C ILE A 281 -9.98 20.22 -16.30
N PHE A 282 -10.66 20.44 -15.18
CA PHE A 282 -11.84 21.32 -15.08
C PHE A 282 -11.51 22.74 -14.62
N LYS A 283 -10.30 23.24 -14.89
CA LYS A 283 -9.94 24.59 -14.48
C LYS A 283 -10.80 25.61 -15.25
N ASP A 284 -11.79 26.14 -14.55
CA ASP A 284 -12.71 27.17 -15.03
C ASP A 284 -11.98 28.49 -15.27
N LYS A 285 -12.56 29.29 -16.17
CA LYS A 285 -12.12 30.63 -16.59
C LYS A 285 -12.29 31.69 -15.48
N SER A 286 -11.97 31.38 -14.22
CA SER A 286 -11.83 32.42 -13.20
C SER A 286 -10.45 33.05 -13.36
N ASP A 287 -10.45 34.26 -13.94
CA ASP A 287 -9.28 35.09 -14.21
C ASP A 287 -8.45 35.38 -12.95
N THR A 288 -7.47 34.53 -12.65
CA THR A 288 -6.24 34.91 -11.93
C THR A 288 -5.14 33.91 -12.26
N PHE A 289 -4.40 34.20 -13.34
CA PHE A 289 -3.30 33.37 -13.84
C PHE A 289 -2.09 33.25 -12.88
N ASN A 290 -2.12 33.89 -11.70
CA ASN A 290 -1.05 33.85 -10.71
C ASN A 290 -1.25 32.83 -9.56
N ASP A 291 -2.43 32.24 -9.37
CA ASP A 291 -2.72 31.34 -8.23
C ASP A 291 -2.65 29.83 -8.55
N THR A 292 -2.21 29.48 -9.76
CA THR A 292 -2.33 28.09 -10.22
C THR A 292 -1.29 27.12 -9.64
N SER A 293 -0.10 27.61 -9.29
CA SER A 293 0.92 26.82 -8.57
C SER A 293 0.59 26.71 -7.08
N THR A 294 0.05 27.78 -6.49
CA THR A 294 -0.29 27.83 -5.07
C THR A 294 -1.43 26.87 -4.75
N ASP A 295 -2.46 26.76 -5.58
CA ASP A 295 -3.58 25.82 -5.37
C ASP A 295 -3.17 24.34 -5.43
N ILE A 296 -2.29 23.98 -6.37
CA ILE A 296 -1.80 22.59 -6.49
C ILE A 296 -0.91 22.26 -5.29
N GLU A 297 -0.01 23.18 -4.91
CA GLU A 297 0.81 23.01 -3.72
C GLU A 297 -0.04 22.93 -2.44
N LEU A 298 -1.12 23.71 -2.36
CA LEU A 298 -2.07 23.68 -1.24
C LEU A 298 -2.81 22.35 -1.16
N ALA A 299 -3.29 21.83 -2.28
CA ALA A 299 -3.94 20.52 -2.37
C ALA A 299 -2.97 19.39 -1.98
N ASP A 300 -1.72 19.44 -2.44
CA ASP A 300 -0.68 18.47 -2.06
C ASP A 300 -0.37 18.54 -0.56
N ILE A 301 -0.24 19.75 0.00
CA ILE A 301 -0.01 19.93 1.44
C ILE A 301 -1.19 19.41 2.27
N LYS A 302 -2.43 19.67 1.84
CA LYS A 302 -3.65 19.15 2.47
C LYS A 302 -3.65 17.62 2.45
N ASN A 303 -3.43 17.02 1.27
CA ASN A 303 -3.45 15.57 1.10
C ASN A 303 -2.35 14.90 1.93
N ARG A 304 -1.14 15.46 1.97
CA ARG A 304 -0.06 14.97 2.84
C ARG A 304 -0.44 15.07 4.31
N ALA A 305 -1.02 16.18 4.76
CA ALA A 305 -1.45 16.32 6.15
C ALA A 305 -2.50 15.26 6.54
N ILE A 306 -3.48 15.01 5.67
CA ILE A 306 -4.50 13.96 5.86
C ILE A 306 -3.87 12.56 5.87
N GLN A 307 -2.97 12.26 4.93
CA GLN A 307 -2.26 10.97 4.87
C GLN A 307 -1.46 10.72 6.15
N TYR A 308 -0.74 11.73 6.65
CA TYR A 308 -0.01 11.63 7.90
C TYR A 308 -0.96 11.50 9.11
N HIS A 309 -2.12 12.15 9.12
CA HIS A 309 -3.13 11.94 10.16
C HIS A 309 -3.61 10.48 10.20
N LEU A 310 -3.96 9.90 9.04
CA LEU A 310 -4.36 8.50 8.94
C LEU A 310 -3.22 7.55 9.35
N ALA A 311 -1.99 7.85 8.96
CA ALA A 311 -0.81 7.11 9.38
C ALA A 311 -0.63 7.18 10.91
N SER A 312 -0.81 8.34 11.54
CA SER A 312 -0.77 8.50 12.99
C SER A 312 -1.83 7.66 13.69
N LEU A 313 -3.08 7.64 13.19
CA LEU A 313 -4.15 6.83 13.78
C LEU A 313 -3.86 5.33 13.66
N ASN A 314 -3.34 4.88 12.51
CA ASN A 314 -2.95 3.48 12.32
C ASN A 314 -1.75 3.09 13.21
N ALA A 315 -0.74 3.95 13.32
CA ALA A 315 0.40 3.71 14.21
C ALA A 315 -0.04 3.67 15.69
N LEU A 316 -0.97 4.54 16.10
CA LEU A 316 -1.54 4.54 17.44
C LEU A 316 -2.34 3.26 17.71
N LYS A 317 -3.12 2.78 16.73
CA LYS A 317 -3.80 1.48 16.79
C LYS A 317 -2.79 0.34 16.95
N ASN A 318 -1.70 0.33 16.19
CA ASN A 318 -0.66 -0.70 16.26
C ASN A 318 0.07 -0.68 17.61
N LEU A 319 0.36 0.51 18.13
CA LEU A 319 0.91 0.68 19.48
C LEU A 319 -0.05 0.09 20.52
N MET A 320 -1.35 0.42 20.44
CA MET A 320 -2.36 -0.13 21.36
C MET A 320 -2.46 -1.66 21.30
N ILE A 321 -2.31 -2.26 20.12
CA ILE A 321 -2.29 -3.72 19.95
C ILE A 321 -1.02 -4.32 20.57
N SER A 322 0.13 -3.69 20.33
CA SER A 322 1.42 -4.14 20.86
C SER A 322 1.45 -4.06 22.38
N LEU A 323 0.96 -2.96 22.95
CA LEU A 323 0.82 -2.79 24.40
C LEU A 323 -0.13 -3.82 25.03
N LYS A 324 -1.16 -4.27 24.31
CA LYS A 324 -2.07 -5.33 24.77
C LYS A 324 -1.45 -6.72 24.76
N THR A 325 -0.40 -6.93 23.97
CA THR A 325 0.25 -8.24 23.76
C THR A 325 1.62 -8.31 24.43
N LEU A 326 1.91 -7.40 25.37
CA LEU A 326 3.16 -7.36 26.13
C LEU A 326 3.26 -8.55 27.11
N GLU A 327 3.85 -9.65 26.67
CA GLU A 327 4.14 -10.81 27.53
C GLU A 327 5.65 -11.02 27.74
N THR A 328 6.46 -10.70 26.72
CA THR A 328 7.90 -10.95 26.72
C THR A 328 8.74 -9.65 26.67
N SER A 329 10.03 -9.74 27.01
CA SER A 329 10.96 -8.60 26.89
C SER A 329 11.12 -8.12 25.44
N THR A 330 11.03 -9.04 24.48
CA THR A 330 11.05 -8.71 23.05
C THR A 330 9.80 -7.94 22.61
N ASP A 331 8.63 -8.26 23.19
CA ASP A 331 7.40 -7.49 22.91
C ASP A 331 7.51 -6.06 23.43
N PHE A 332 8.20 -5.89 24.58
CA PHE A 332 8.49 -4.57 25.13
C PHE A 332 9.39 -3.76 24.22
N GLU A 333 10.50 -4.33 23.74
CA GLU A 333 11.38 -3.68 22.78
C GLU A 333 10.63 -3.30 21.49
N ASN A 334 9.79 -4.20 20.98
CA ASN A 334 8.95 -3.94 19.80
C ASN A 334 7.95 -2.80 20.05
N ALA A 335 7.30 -2.76 21.22
CA ALA A 335 6.37 -1.68 21.57
C ALA A 335 7.09 -0.32 21.70
N VAL A 336 8.33 -0.31 22.22
CA VAL A 336 9.17 0.90 22.26
C VAL A 336 9.51 1.39 20.85
N ILE A 337 9.91 0.50 19.95
CA ILE A 337 10.21 0.85 18.55
C ILE A 337 8.96 1.44 17.87
N ILE A 338 7.79 0.79 18.02
CA ILE A 338 6.53 1.28 17.45
C ILE A 338 6.15 2.65 18.03
N ASN A 339 6.43 2.89 19.31
CA ASN A 339 6.18 4.18 19.95
C ASN A 339 7.10 5.27 19.38
N ASP A 340 8.37 4.98 19.13
CA ASP A 340 9.32 5.92 18.52
C ASP A 340 8.90 6.26 17.08
N GLU A 341 8.47 5.26 16.31
CA GLU A 341 7.91 5.47 14.97
C GLU A 341 6.65 6.35 15.02
N LEU A 342 5.73 6.08 15.95
CA LEU A 342 4.53 6.90 16.16
C LEU A 342 4.91 8.36 16.47
N ALA A 343 5.88 8.59 17.35
CA ALA A 343 6.34 9.93 17.69
C ALA A 343 6.89 10.67 16.46
N GLN A 344 7.67 10.00 15.61
CA GLN A 344 8.16 10.58 14.36
C GLN A 344 7.03 10.92 13.38
N ILE A 345 6.04 10.03 13.22
CA ILE A 345 4.88 10.25 12.34
C ILE A 345 4.05 11.44 12.86
N LEU A 346 3.79 11.51 14.17
CA LEU A 346 3.05 12.61 14.80
C LEU A 346 3.75 13.97 14.60
N ASN A 347 5.08 14.02 14.78
CA ASN A 347 5.84 15.26 14.56
C ASN A 347 5.81 15.72 13.09
N LYS A 348 5.90 14.78 12.15
CA LYS A 348 5.76 15.09 10.71
C LYS A 348 4.35 15.57 10.38
N ALA A 349 3.32 14.90 10.90
CA ALA A 349 1.92 15.27 10.72
C ALA A 349 1.67 16.71 11.23
N GLU A 350 2.13 17.02 12.44
CA GLU A 350 1.98 18.35 13.03
C GLU A 350 2.66 19.43 12.19
N SER A 351 3.88 19.16 11.68
CA SER A 351 4.60 20.06 10.78
C SER A 351 3.83 20.32 9.48
N HIS A 352 3.24 19.29 8.88
CA HIS A 352 2.41 19.42 7.68
C HIS A 352 1.12 20.21 7.93
N PHE A 353 0.42 19.96 9.04
CA PHE A 353 -0.77 20.73 9.40
C PHE A 353 -0.46 22.19 9.71
N LYS A 354 0.62 22.48 10.43
CA LYS A 354 1.06 23.87 10.67
C LYS A 354 1.33 24.61 9.35
N LYS A 355 2.01 23.97 8.40
CA LYS A 355 2.23 24.52 7.05
C LYS A 355 0.91 24.72 6.31
N PHE A 356 -0.01 23.76 6.40
CA PHE A 356 -1.32 23.83 5.74
C PHE A 356 -2.12 25.03 6.22
N ILE A 357 -2.31 25.15 7.54
CA ILE A 357 -3.08 26.22 8.18
C ILE A 357 -2.49 27.60 7.87
N LEU A 358 -1.16 27.74 7.93
CA LEU A 358 -0.49 29.00 7.62
C LEU A 358 -0.70 29.41 6.16
N ARG A 359 -0.58 28.47 5.21
CA ARG A 359 -0.73 28.80 3.78
C ARG A 359 -2.16 29.13 3.38
N VAL A 360 -3.16 28.51 4.01
CA VAL A 360 -4.58 28.82 3.76
C VAL A 360 -5.16 29.88 4.69
N ASN A 361 -4.29 30.67 5.34
CA ASN A 361 -4.66 31.77 6.23
C ASN A 361 -5.69 31.39 7.32
N TYR A 362 -5.53 30.20 7.90
CA TYR A 362 -6.44 29.66 8.93
C TYR A 362 -7.89 29.61 8.45
N SER A 363 -8.14 29.04 7.27
CA SER A 363 -9.49 28.76 6.78
C SER A 363 -10.22 27.80 7.73
N LYS A 364 -11.56 27.88 7.77
CA LYS A 364 -12.40 27.01 8.63
C LYS A 364 -12.07 25.53 8.46
N GLU A 365 -12.03 25.06 7.21
CA GLU A 365 -11.69 23.66 6.89
C GLU A 365 -10.30 23.25 7.43
N SER A 366 -9.29 24.11 7.27
CA SER A 366 -7.94 23.79 7.74
C SER A 366 -7.83 23.71 9.26
N LEU A 367 -8.56 24.58 9.95
CA LEU A 367 -8.66 24.60 11.40
C LEU A 367 -9.39 23.36 11.90
N GLU A 368 -10.53 23.01 11.31
CA GLU A 368 -11.29 21.79 11.67
C GLU A 368 -10.43 20.53 11.54
N LEU A 369 -9.72 20.37 10.42
CA LEU A 369 -8.84 19.22 10.20
C LEU A 369 -7.70 19.17 11.22
N TYR A 370 -7.11 20.31 11.57
CA TYR A 370 -6.05 20.34 12.58
C TYR A 370 -6.56 20.09 13.99
N ILE A 371 -7.74 20.61 14.33
CA ILE A 371 -8.42 20.33 15.60
C ILE A 371 -8.69 18.83 15.75
N LEU A 372 -9.18 18.18 14.69
CA LEU A 372 -9.36 16.72 14.67
C LEU A 372 -8.05 15.98 14.91
N PHE A 373 -6.97 16.38 14.23
CA PHE A 373 -5.64 15.80 14.45
C PHE A 373 -5.14 16.00 15.90
N LEU A 374 -5.27 17.22 16.44
CA LEU A 374 -4.86 17.54 17.81
C LEU A 374 -5.61 16.71 18.85
N ARG A 375 -6.93 16.56 18.69
CA ARG A 375 -7.76 15.77 19.62
C ARG A 375 -7.50 14.28 19.48
N ASN A 376 -7.56 13.75 18.26
CA ASN A 376 -7.59 12.31 18.03
C ASN A 376 -6.21 11.66 17.97
N SER A 377 -5.18 12.38 17.54
CA SER A 377 -3.82 11.82 17.37
C SER A 377 -2.83 12.30 18.43
N LEU A 378 -2.87 13.59 18.81
CA LEU A 378 -1.95 14.14 19.82
C LEU A 378 -2.52 14.21 21.24
N ASN A 379 -3.82 13.99 21.40
CA ASN A 379 -4.54 14.15 22.68
C ASN A 379 -4.30 15.53 23.35
N ARG A 380 -4.23 16.60 22.54
CA ARG A 380 -3.98 17.97 22.97
C ARG A 380 -5.23 18.84 22.90
N ASN A 381 -6.17 18.52 23.79
CA ASN A 381 -7.43 19.28 23.92
C ASN A 381 -7.21 20.76 24.28
N ASP A 382 -6.11 21.06 24.98
CA ASP A 382 -5.68 22.41 25.32
C ASP A 382 -5.47 23.29 24.07
N LEU A 383 -4.73 22.79 23.08
CA LEU A 383 -4.53 23.50 21.80
C LEU A 383 -5.77 23.47 20.93
N ALA A 384 -6.44 22.32 20.87
CA ALA A 384 -7.64 22.18 20.06
C ALA A 384 -8.67 23.26 20.44
N ASN A 385 -8.87 23.49 21.74
CA ASN A 385 -9.79 24.53 22.22
C ASN A 385 -9.32 25.95 21.87
N LYS A 386 -8.01 26.23 21.87
CA LYS A 386 -7.49 27.53 21.38
C LYS A 386 -7.80 27.77 19.90
N TYR A 387 -7.67 26.74 19.06
CA TYR A 387 -8.00 26.85 17.64
C TYR A 387 -9.50 26.88 17.36
N ILE A 388 -10.33 26.26 18.22
CA ILE A 388 -11.79 26.40 18.18
C ILE A 388 -12.19 27.84 18.47
N GLN A 389 -11.65 28.43 19.54
CA GLN A 389 -11.91 29.84 19.86
C GLN A 389 -11.49 30.76 18.71
N MET A 390 -10.33 30.50 18.09
CA MET A 390 -9.88 31.24 16.91
C MET A 390 -10.83 31.11 15.71
N MET A 391 -11.47 29.94 15.55
CA MET A 391 -12.45 29.69 14.50
C MET A 391 -13.77 30.44 14.78
N GLU A 392 -14.27 30.37 16.02
CA GLU A 392 -15.48 31.06 16.47
C GLU A 392 -15.35 32.58 16.40
N ASP A 393 -14.20 33.12 16.83
CA ASP A 393 -13.90 34.55 16.74
C ASP A 393 -13.98 35.04 15.29
N LYS A 394 -13.45 34.27 14.33
CA LYS A 394 -13.50 34.62 12.90
C LYS A 394 -14.91 34.59 12.32
N GLU A 395 -15.77 33.66 12.75
CA GLU A 395 -17.16 33.61 12.29
C GLU A 395 -17.96 34.82 12.76
N ASN A 396 -17.74 35.26 14.01
CA ASN A 396 -18.41 36.45 14.56
C ASN A 396 -18.05 37.74 13.80
N TYR A 397 -16.82 37.88 13.31
CA TYR A 397 -16.42 39.06 12.51
C TYR A 397 -17.05 39.10 11.10
N ASN A 398 -17.35 37.94 10.50
CA ASN A 398 -17.94 37.90 9.14
C ASN A 398 -19.43 38.31 9.11
N VAL A 399 -20.11 38.35 10.26
CA VAL A 399 -21.53 38.74 10.35
C VAL A 399 -21.72 40.26 10.25
N ASP A 400 -20.75 41.06 10.70
CA ASP A 400 -20.80 42.54 10.64
C ASP A 400 -20.18 43.13 9.36
N GLU A 401 -19.57 42.30 8.50
CA GLU A 401 -18.79 42.75 7.33
C GLU A 401 -19.65 43.26 6.15
N LYS A 402 -20.98 43.21 6.24
CA LYS A 402 -21.85 43.91 5.27
C LYS A 402 -21.83 45.43 5.42
N GLN A 403 -21.22 46.00 6.48
CA GLN A 403 -21.13 47.47 6.67
C GLN A 403 -19.72 48.08 6.58
N SER A 404 -18.63 47.31 6.56
CA SER A 404 -17.26 47.90 6.64
C SER A 404 -16.38 47.68 5.40
N LYS A 405 -16.97 47.74 4.19
CA LYS A 405 -16.24 47.49 2.93
C LYS A 405 -15.23 48.59 2.51
N TYR A 406 -15.04 49.61 3.34
CA TYR A 406 -14.08 50.69 3.09
C TYR A 406 -13.38 51.12 4.38
N MET A 407 -12.45 50.32 4.89
CA MET A 407 -11.19 50.81 5.49
C MET A 407 -10.35 49.64 6.01
N LYS A 408 -9.05 49.66 5.69
CA LYS A 408 -7.96 48.82 6.21
C LYS A 408 -7.73 47.46 5.55
N ALA A 409 -7.30 47.51 4.30
CA ALA A 409 -6.36 46.53 3.78
C ALA A 409 -4.92 46.90 4.24
N ASN A 410 -4.18 45.92 4.75
CA ASN A 410 -2.71 45.84 4.84
C ASN A 410 -1.96 46.09 6.15
N SER A 411 -2.58 46.40 7.31
CA SER A 411 -1.80 46.53 8.57
C SER A 411 -2.19 45.60 9.73
N SER A 412 -3.42 45.08 9.79
CA SER A 412 -3.89 44.32 10.98
C SER A 412 -3.59 42.82 10.93
N VAL A 413 -3.38 42.24 9.75
CA VAL A 413 -3.11 40.79 9.60
C VAL A 413 -1.68 40.46 10.03
N TYR A 414 -0.72 41.34 9.77
CA TYR A 414 0.69 41.14 10.12
C TYR A 414 0.94 41.31 11.63
N GLU A 415 0.27 42.27 12.27
CA GLU A 415 0.39 42.53 13.70
C GLU A 415 -0.19 41.38 14.56
N ARG A 416 -1.22 40.69 14.05
CA ARG A 416 -1.83 39.53 14.73
C ARG A 416 -0.96 38.27 14.60
N SER A 417 -0.22 38.08 13.49
CA SER A 417 0.77 37.00 13.36
C SER A 417 2.02 37.21 14.22
N GLU A 418 2.45 38.45 14.45
CA GLU A 418 3.59 38.75 15.34
C GLU A 418 3.27 38.59 16.82
N ARG A 419 2.05 38.98 17.27
CA ARG A 419 1.64 38.80 18.68
C ARG A 419 1.57 37.34 19.13
N PHE A 420 1.39 36.39 18.20
CA PHE A 420 1.43 34.96 18.52
C PHE A 420 2.81 34.33 18.28
N SER A 421 3.59 34.84 17.32
CA SER A 421 4.95 34.37 17.07
C SER A 421 5.92 34.75 18.21
N SER A 422 5.70 35.88 18.89
CA SER A 422 6.52 36.33 20.03
C SER A 422 6.30 35.55 21.33
N SER A 423 5.27 34.69 21.41
CA SER A 423 5.05 33.79 22.55
C SER A 423 5.57 32.36 22.33
N ILE A 424 6.12 32.07 21.13
CA ILE A 424 6.62 30.75 20.73
C ILE A 424 8.13 30.76 20.42
N THR A 425 8.76 31.93 20.37
CA THR A 425 10.22 32.08 20.21
C THR A 425 10.90 32.45 21.52
N SER A 426 11.03 31.47 22.42
CA SER A 426 12.16 31.45 23.34
C SER A 426 12.79 30.05 23.33
N ASP A 427 13.88 29.90 22.56
CA ASP A 427 14.68 28.67 22.46
C ASP A 427 15.24 28.21 23.83
N ILE A 428 15.17 29.07 24.84
CA ILE A 428 15.52 28.81 26.24
C ILE A 428 14.39 28.07 26.99
N GLU A 429 13.11 28.30 26.69
CA GLU A 429 12.01 27.55 27.30
C GLU A 429 11.88 26.13 26.75
N ASN A 430 12.15 25.92 25.45
CA ASN A 430 12.15 24.56 24.89
C ASN A 430 13.21 23.67 25.55
N ARG A 431 14.39 24.20 25.91
CA ARG A 431 15.39 23.44 26.68
C ARG A 431 14.93 23.18 28.12
N LYS A 432 14.33 24.17 28.81
CA LYS A 432 13.82 23.98 30.19
C LYS A 432 12.64 23.01 30.26
N ILE A 433 11.72 23.07 29.29
CA ILE A 433 10.56 22.16 29.21
C ILE A 433 11.01 20.75 28.83
N THR A 434 12.05 20.58 28.01
CA THR A 434 12.59 19.24 27.71
C THR A 434 13.25 18.60 28.93
N VAL A 435 14.00 19.38 29.72
CA VAL A 435 14.58 18.90 31.00
C VAL A 435 13.48 18.61 32.03
N LEU A 436 12.48 19.48 32.17
CA LEU A 436 11.37 19.28 33.11
C LEU A 436 10.48 18.10 32.69
N LYS A 437 10.24 17.91 31.40
CA LYS A 437 9.56 16.72 30.86
C LYS A 437 10.36 15.46 31.16
N ASN A 438 11.68 15.45 30.99
CA ASN A 438 12.50 14.28 31.32
C ASN A 438 12.50 13.96 32.83
N VAL A 439 12.44 14.97 33.69
CA VAL A 439 12.33 14.77 35.15
C VAL A 439 10.95 14.24 35.54
N ILE A 440 9.86 14.79 35.00
CA ILE A 440 8.48 14.34 35.26
C ILE A 440 8.24 12.94 34.64
N TYR A 441 8.80 12.68 33.45
CA TYR A 441 8.79 11.38 32.78
C TYR A 441 9.48 10.34 33.68
N ASN A 442 10.74 10.57 34.10
CA ASN A 442 11.46 9.65 34.99
C ASN A 442 10.75 9.41 36.34
N TYR A 443 10.09 10.42 36.90
CA TYR A 443 9.30 10.25 38.14
C TYR A 443 8.04 9.40 37.91
N SER A 444 7.42 9.50 36.74
CA SER A 444 6.24 8.71 36.36
C SER A 444 6.59 7.23 36.14
N PHE A 445 7.79 6.93 35.61
CA PHE A 445 8.25 5.54 35.46
C PHE A 445 8.70 4.90 36.76
N LYS A 446 9.09 5.66 37.79
CA LYS A 446 9.52 5.07 39.07
C LYS A 446 8.41 4.23 39.72
N ASN A 447 7.16 4.68 39.61
CA ASN A 447 6.01 3.94 40.11
C ASN A 447 5.70 2.71 39.22
N ILE A 448 5.77 2.87 37.90
CA ILE A 448 5.54 1.80 36.91
C ILE A 448 6.58 0.68 37.04
N ILE A 449 7.86 1.01 37.20
CA ILE A 449 8.94 0.03 37.44
C ILE A 449 8.69 -0.75 38.73
N SER A 450 8.18 -0.10 39.78
CA SER A 450 7.82 -0.80 41.02
C SER A 450 6.65 -1.78 40.82
N TYR A 451 5.65 -1.42 40.00
CA TYR A 451 4.53 -2.31 39.67
C TYR A 451 4.93 -3.45 38.73
N ILE A 452 5.84 -3.20 37.78
CA ILE A 452 6.41 -4.24 36.90
C ILE A 452 7.21 -5.27 37.69
N ASN A 453 8.02 -4.82 38.66
CA ASN A 453 8.76 -5.72 39.54
C ASN A 453 7.80 -6.59 40.38
N ILE A 454 6.70 -6.03 40.88
CA ILE A 454 5.68 -6.82 41.58
C ILE A 454 5.05 -7.84 40.63
N TYR A 455 4.74 -7.46 39.39
CA TYR A 455 4.15 -8.38 38.41
C TYR A 455 5.09 -9.54 38.05
N SER A 456 6.36 -9.26 37.76
CA SER A 456 7.36 -10.30 37.43
C SER A 456 7.60 -11.26 38.59
N ILE A 457 7.55 -10.76 39.83
CA ILE A 457 7.61 -11.58 41.05
C ILE A 457 6.35 -12.44 41.20
N ILE A 458 5.17 -11.90 40.89
CA ILE A 458 3.89 -12.64 40.93
C ILE A 458 3.86 -13.76 39.89
N THR A 459 4.26 -13.49 38.64
CA THR A 459 4.19 -14.49 37.56
C THR A 459 5.20 -15.62 37.71
N ARG A 460 6.36 -15.37 38.34
CA ARG A 460 7.39 -16.40 38.59
C ARG A 460 7.02 -17.36 39.73
N SER A 461 6.17 -16.94 40.65
CA SER A 461 5.86 -17.69 41.89
C SER A 461 5.23 -19.07 41.68
N PRO A 462 4.21 -19.25 40.81
CA PRO A 462 3.64 -20.57 40.57
C PRO A 462 4.67 -21.60 40.08
N ALA A 463 5.61 -21.17 39.23
CA ALA A 463 6.68 -22.03 38.72
C ALA A 463 7.66 -22.43 39.84
N VAL A 464 8.09 -21.48 40.66
CA VAL A 464 8.98 -21.72 41.81
C VAL A 464 8.33 -22.68 42.81
N ILE A 465 7.07 -22.45 43.17
CA ILE A 465 6.33 -23.30 44.10
C ILE A 465 6.12 -24.72 43.53
N SER A 466 5.87 -24.82 42.23
CA SER A 466 5.75 -26.11 41.54
C SER A 466 7.08 -26.87 41.56
N SER A 467 8.22 -26.18 41.33
CA SER A 467 9.55 -26.78 41.42
C SER A 467 9.80 -27.33 42.82
N ILE A 468 9.63 -26.49 43.86
CA ILE A 468 9.82 -26.92 45.26
C ILE A 468 8.98 -28.17 45.58
N LYS A 469 7.70 -28.20 45.18
CA LYS A 469 6.84 -29.37 45.40
C LYS A 469 7.37 -30.62 44.68
N TYR A 470 7.80 -30.47 43.43
CA TYR A 470 8.32 -31.56 42.62
C TYR A 470 9.63 -32.10 43.21
N ASP A 471 10.59 -31.22 43.50
CA ASP A 471 11.91 -31.58 44.01
C ASP A 471 11.81 -32.23 45.39
N ILE A 472 10.97 -31.71 46.29
CA ILE A 472 10.70 -32.35 47.58
C ILE A 472 10.10 -33.74 47.40
N ARG A 473 9.22 -33.93 46.42
CA ARG A 473 8.63 -35.24 46.13
C ARG A 473 9.70 -36.22 45.66
N ILE A 474 10.60 -35.80 44.78
CA ILE A 474 11.73 -36.62 44.33
C ILE A 474 12.65 -36.96 45.50
N ILE A 475 13.08 -35.96 46.28
CA ILE A 475 13.90 -36.17 47.49
C ILE A 475 13.23 -37.18 48.43
N SER A 476 11.92 -37.06 48.66
CA SER A 476 11.17 -37.97 49.52
C SER A 476 11.13 -39.40 48.97
N LEU A 477 10.98 -39.57 47.65
CA LEU A 477 10.97 -40.88 46.99
C LEU A 477 12.34 -41.55 47.03
N VAL A 478 13.41 -40.81 46.71
CA VAL A 478 14.79 -41.31 46.74
C VAL A 478 15.18 -41.71 48.16
N THR A 479 14.80 -40.89 49.13
CA THR A 479 14.97 -41.18 50.55
C THR A 479 14.24 -42.46 50.97
N ALA A 480 13.00 -42.66 50.50
CA ALA A 480 12.22 -43.86 50.80
C ALA A 480 12.83 -45.13 50.16
N ALA A 481 13.59 -44.97 49.07
CA ALA A 481 14.35 -46.04 48.44
C ALA A 481 15.67 -46.37 49.18
N GLY A 482 15.99 -45.68 50.28
CA GLY A 482 17.20 -45.91 51.07
C GLY A 482 18.47 -45.28 50.46
N ILE A 483 18.33 -44.46 49.43
CA ILE A 483 19.43 -43.72 48.80
C ILE A 483 19.64 -42.42 49.57
N ASP A 484 20.91 -42.03 49.78
CA ASP A 484 21.22 -40.75 50.42
C ASP A 484 20.80 -39.59 49.51
N PRO A 485 19.88 -38.71 49.94
CA PRO A 485 19.45 -37.58 49.12
C PRO A 485 20.56 -36.56 48.84
N SER A 486 21.67 -36.57 49.60
CA SER A 486 22.81 -35.67 49.39
C SER A 486 23.43 -35.78 47.99
N ASP A 487 23.28 -36.95 47.34
CA ASP A 487 23.79 -37.22 45.98
C ASP A 487 22.87 -36.67 44.86
N ILE A 488 21.75 -36.04 45.20
CA ILE A 488 20.78 -35.50 44.22
C ILE A 488 21.05 -34.01 43.98
N LEU A 489 21.27 -33.64 42.70
CA LEU A 489 21.50 -32.26 42.25
C LEU A 489 20.37 -31.26 42.61
N ASN A 490 19.20 -31.74 43.00
CA ASN A 490 18.00 -30.92 43.21
C ASN A 490 17.94 -30.24 44.59
N ILE A 491 18.85 -30.54 45.54
CA ILE A 491 18.81 -29.90 46.87
C ILE A 491 19.13 -28.40 46.77
N GLU A 492 20.13 -28.01 45.97
CA GLU A 492 20.51 -26.61 45.76
C GLU A 492 19.37 -25.80 45.11
N ASP A 493 18.64 -26.42 44.18
CA ASP A 493 17.47 -25.82 43.54
C ASP A 493 16.34 -25.57 44.54
N VAL A 494 16.10 -26.51 45.47
CA VAL A 494 15.11 -26.32 46.54
C VAL A 494 15.52 -25.17 47.45
N LEU A 495 16.79 -25.10 47.86
CA LEU A 495 17.30 -24.02 48.72
C LEU A 495 17.19 -22.65 48.04
N THR A 496 17.61 -22.55 46.78
CA THR A 496 17.54 -21.31 45.99
C THR A 496 16.09 -20.85 45.82
N ASN A 497 15.17 -21.78 45.56
CA ASN A 497 13.75 -21.47 45.40
C ASN A 497 13.07 -21.09 46.73
N LEU A 498 13.47 -21.71 47.85
CA LEU A 498 13.00 -21.31 49.18
C LEU A 498 13.52 -19.92 49.57
N ASP A 499 14.78 -19.62 49.28
CA ASP A 499 15.39 -18.31 49.51
C ASP A 499 14.68 -17.21 48.70
N TYR A 500 14.38 -17.49 47.43
CA TYR A 500 13.57 -16.59 46.60
C TYR A 500 12.17 -16.34 47.20
N LEU A 501 11.50 -17.39 47.72
CA LEU A 501 10.19 -17.22 48.33
C LEU A 501 10.24 -16.31 49.57
N GLU A 502 11.22 -16.54 50.45
CA GLU A 502 11.37 -15.83 51.72
C GLU A 502 11.85 -14.38 51.53
N ASN A 503 12.91 -14.19 50.74
CA ASN A 503 13.59 -12.90 50.62
C ASN A 503 13.02 -12.02 49.51
N THR A 504 12.41 -12.61 48.47
CA THR A 504 11.91 -11.85 47.31
C THR A 504 10.39 -11.86 47.21
N TYR A 505 9.76 -13.03 47.21
CA TYR A 505 8.33 -13.15 46.88
C TYR A 505 7.42 -12.64 48.00
N ILE A 506 7.58 -13.16 49.21
CA ILE A 506 6.71 -12.83 50.35
C ILE A 506 6.75 -11.33 50.69
N PRO A 507 7.92 -10.68 50.82
CA PRO A 507 7.99 -9.25 51.15
C PRO A 507 7.41 -8.34 50.05
N SER A 508 7.54 -8.75 48.79
CA SER A 508 7.09 -7.94 47.65
C SER A 508 5.58 -7.99 47.45
N VAL A 509 4.96 -9.17 47.66
CA VAL A 509 3.54 -9.40 47.38
C VAL A 509 2.67 -9.22 48.62
N TYR A 510 3.13 -9.67 49.78
CA TYR A 510 2.35 -9.69 51.02
C TYR A 510 2.86 -8.66 52.03
N LYS A 511 2.74 -7.37 51.70
CA LYS A 511 3.13 -6.27 52.61
C LYS A 511 2.33 -6.26 53.92
N ILE A 512 1.11 -6.82 53.93
CA ILE A 512 0.26 -6.99 55.12
C ILE A 512 -0.25 -8.44 55.10
N HIS A 513 0.11 -9.23 56.11
CA HIS A 513 -0.28 -10.63 56.18
C HIS A 513 -1.72 -10.79 56.68
N ASN A 514 -2.67 -11.14 55.79
CA ASN A 514 -4.02 -11.51 56.18
C ASN A 514 -4.23 -13.03 56.06
N ILE A 515 -4.68 -13.65 57.16
CA ILE A 515 -4.87 -15.11 57.27
C ILE A 515 -6.23 -15.53 56.71
N LYS A 516 -7.18 -14.61 56.56
CA LYS A 516 -8.51 -14.91 56.00
C LYS A 516 -8.44 -14.98 54.46
N PRO A 517 -9.09 -15.97 53.82
CA PRO A 517 -9.22 -15.98 52.36
C PRO A 517 -10.00 -14.73 51.90
N GLN A 518 -9.60 -14.16 50.76
CA GLN A 518 -10.18 -12.93 50.21
C GLN A 518 -11.29 -13.21 49.18
N GLY A 519 -11.79 -14.45 49.08
CA GLY A 519 -12.79 -14.85 48.10
C GLY A 519 -12.20 -15.10 46.70
N TYR A 520 -10.90 -15.38 46.61
CA TYR A 520 -10.24 -15.63 45.32
C TYR A 520 -10.24 -17.12 45.01
N ILE A 521 -10.96 -17.49 43.96
CA ILE A 521 -11.00 -18.86 43.45
C ILE A 521 -9.61 -19.24 42.92
N THR A 522 -8.91 -20.15 43.60
CA THR A 522 -7.57 -20.57 43.19
C THR A 522 -7.65 -21.79 42.29
N ILE A 523 -7.02 -21.71 41.12
CA ILE A 523 -6.95 -22.80 40.13
C ILE A 523 -5.69 -23.62 40.41
N ASN A 524 -5.84 -24.88 40.83
CA ASN A 524 -4.72 -25.81 41.03
C ASN A 524 -4.62 -26.77 39.84
N PRO A 525 -3.71 -26.54 38.87
CA PRO A 525 -3.50 -27.50 37.79
C PRO A 525 -2.81 -28.76 38.32
N ILE A 526 -3.38 -29.93 38.02
CA ILE A 526 -2.80 -31.25 38.34
C ILE A 526 -1.88 -31.71 37.20
N SER A 527 -2.33 -31.51 35.96
CA SER A 527 -1.57 -31.81 34.73
C SER A 527 -2.09 -30.96 33.56
N LYS A 528 -1.47 -31.07 32.37
CA LYS A 528 -1.93 -30.32 31.17
C LYS A 528 -3.41 -30.61 30.90
N GLY A 529 -4.24 -29.60 31.10
CA GLY A 529 -5.69 -29.67 30.85
C GLY A 529 -6.53 -30.28 31.98
N ILE A 530 -5.93 -30.67 33.12
CA ILE A 530 -6.66 -31.18 34.29
C ILE A 530 -6.49 -30.20 35.45
N ILE A 531 -7.59 -29.57 35.84
CA ILE A 531 -7.67 -28.65 36.98
C ILE A 531 -8.31 -29.42 38.15
N ASP A 532 -7.72 -29.31 39.34
CA ASP A 532 -8.30 -29.84 40.58
C ASP A 532 -9.58 -29.06 40.96
N ARG A 533 -10.25 -29.46 42.04
CA ARG A 533 -11.38 -28.69 42.56
C ARG A 533 -10.96 -27.24 42.86
N LEU A 534 -11.80 -26.32 42.41
CA LEU A 534 -11.68 -24.89 42.68
C LEU A 534 -12.02 -24.63 44.15
N GLU A 535 -11.02 -24.28 44.94
CA GLU A 535 -11.16 -23.95 46.36
C GLU A 535 -10.72 -22.50 46.62
N ASP A 536 -11.42 -21.81 47.53
CA ASP A 536 -11.01 -20.50 48.03
C ASP A 536 -9.88 -20.70 49.06
N LEU A 537 -8.67 -20.85 48.54
CA LEU A 537 -7.47 -21.11 49.32
C LEU A 537 -6.71 -19.82 49.59
N ASN A 538 -6.31 -19.62 50.86
CA ASN A 538 -5.34 -18.59 51.18
C ASN A 538 -3.96 -19.02 50.64
N TYR A 539 -3.57 -18.44 49.50
CA TYR A 539 -2.32 -18.77 48.82
C TYR A 539 -1.08 -18.56 49.69
N TYR A 540 -1.05 -17.50 50.52
CA TYR A 540 0.01 -17.26 51.50
C TYR A 540 0.13 -18.41 52.51
N LYS A 541 -1.00 -18.87 53.08
CA LYS A 541 -1.01 -20.02 54.00
C LYS A 541 -0.51 -21.31 53.33
N THR A 542 -0.81 -21.50 52.04
CA THR A 542 -0.32 -22.63 51.26
C THR A 542 1.20 -22.56 51.05
N ILE A 543 1.73 -21.39 50.70
CA ILE A 543 3.17 -21.17 50.55
C ILE A 543 3.90 -21.44 51.86
N MET A 544 3.43 -20.87 52.97
CA MET A 544 4.05 -21.08 54.29
C MET A 544 4.01 -22.56 54.71
N LYS A 545 2.96 -23.31 54.34
CA LYS A 545 2.88 -24.75 54.59
C LYS A 545 3.91 -25.53 53.77
N ILE A 546 4.16 -25.13 52.53
CA ILE A 546 5.15 -25.75 51.65
C ILE A 546 6.55 -25.46 52.16
N ASP A 547 6.89 -24.19 52.42
CA ASP A 547 8.17 -23.76 52.98
C ASP A 547 8.49 -24.51 54.29
N ARG A 548 7.56 -24.50 55.25
CA ARG A 548 7.75 -25.22 56.53
C ARG A 548 8.01 -26.71 56.34
N LYS A 549 7.28 -27.36 55.42
CA LYS A 549 7.46 -28.80 55.15
C LYS A 549 8.80 -29.08 54.47
N ALA A 550 9.20 -28.23 53.51
CA ALA A 550 10.49 -28.31 52.85
C ALA A 550 11.64 -28.27 53.86
N ARG A 551 11.62 -27.29 54.76
CA ARG A 551 12.64 -27.13 55.79
C ARG A 551 12.68 -28.28 56.79
N ILE A 552 11.54 -28.84 57.18
CA ILE A 552 11.52 -30.02 58.06
C ILE A 552 12.23 -31.21 57.39
N ILE A 553 12.02 -31.40 56.08
CA ILE A 553 12.64 -32.48 55.31
C ILE A 553 14.15 -32.26 55.21
N LEU A 554 14.57 -31.03 54.89
CA LEU A 554 15.99 -30.67 54.78
C LEU A 554 16.73 -30.75 56.13
N LYS A 555 16.11 -30.26 57.22
CA LYS A 555 16.69 -30.27 58.57
C LYS A 555 16.86 -31.66 59.15
N ARG A 556 15.91 -32.58 58.90
CA ARG A 556 16.02 -33.99 59.36
C ARG A 556 17.20 -34.74 58.74
N ARG A 557 17.82 -34.16 57.71
CA ARG A 557 18.91 -34.76 56.94
C ARG A 557 20.25 -34.04 57.12
N ASN A 558 20.34 -33.07 58.04
CA ASN A 558 21.52 -32.22 58.25
C ASN A 558 21.99 -31.49 56.96
N LEU A 559 21.07 -31.20 56.04
CA LEU A 559 21.37 -30.50 54.78
C LEU A 559 21.26 -28.96 54.91
N ILE A 560 20.78 -28.48 56.07
CA ILE A 560 20.77 -27.09 56.55
C ILE A 560 20.99 -27.13 58.05
#